data_AF-A0A0B1SIH4-F1
#
_entry.id   AF-A0A0B1SIH4-F1
#
_cell.length_a   1.000
_cell.length_b   1.000
_cell.length_c   1.000
_cell.angle_alpha   90.00
_cell.angle_beta   90.00
_cell.angle_gamma   90.00
#
_symmetry.space_group_name_H-M   'P 1'
#
loop_
_entity.id
_entity.type
_entity.pdbx_description
1 polymer ?
#
loop_
_entity_poly.entity_id
_entity_poly.type
_entity_poly.pdbx_seq_one_letter_code
_entity_poly.pdbx_strand_id
1 'polypeptide(L)'
;LVHFSRTGEDIAPDDYVQPNLSLGYDAKRDRWNGFDPSTHDQVIKEFEHLEETRKAIRAEQIRAGLLDPEKEGTADDDKYAEDADMAGVSVDMDSRTRITVRNLRIREDTAKYLFNLAENSPYYDPKSRSMRENPFANVQGREKEAARFAGENFIRYGVML
;
A
#
# COMPACT_ATOMS: atom_id res chain seq x y z
N LEU A 1 12.81 8.95 -52.20
CA LEU A 1 13.32 7.57 -52.37
C LEU A 1 14.39 7.39 -53.47
N VAL A 2 14.54 8.31 -54.44
CA VAL A 2 15.48 8.14 -55.57
C VAL A 2 16.92 8.63 -55.28
N HIS A 3 17.11 9.51 -54.30
CA HIS A 3 18.41 10.15 -54.00
C HIS A 3 19.45 9.20 -53.36
N PHE A 4 18.99 8.27 -52.52
CA PHE A 4 19.83 7.30 -51.80
C PHE A 4 20.62 6.35 -52.73
N SER A 5 20.00 5.94 -53.85
CA SER A 5 20.62 4.97 -54.78
C SER A 5 21.77 5.53 -55.62
N ARG A 6 21.96 6.86 -55.64
CA ARG A 6 22.87 7.54 -56.57
C ARG A 6 24.09 8.17 -55.91
N THR A 7 23.98 8.69 -54.69
CA THR A 7 25.08 9.42 -54.03
C THR A 7 25.72 8.68 -52.87
N GLY A 8 25.06 7.68 -52.27
CA GLY A 8 25.60 6.91 -51.13
C GLY A 8 25.85 7.75 -49.86
N GLU A 9 25.41 9.00 -49.86
CA GLU A 9 25.47 9.94 -48.72
C GLU A 9 24.20 9.79 -47.87
N ASP A 10 24.32 9.97 -46.55
CA ASP A 10 23.24 9.85 -45.55
C ASP A 10 22.57 8.46 -45.47
N ILE A 11 23.38 7.40 -45.32
CA ILE A 11 22.89 6.04 -45.07
C ILE A 11 22.33 5.92 -43.65
N ALA A 12 21.03 5.68 -43.52
CA ALA A 12 20.38 5.40 -42.24
C ALA A 12 20.86 4.05 -41.67
N PRO A 13 20.95 3.91 -40.33
CA PRO A 13 21.22 2.61 -39.70
C PRO A 13 20.09 1.61 -39.99
N ASP A 14 20.43 0.33 -40.06
CA ASP A 14 19.46 -0.74 -40.27
C ASP A 14 18.48 -0.87 -39.10
N ASP A 15 17.23 -1.18 -39.42
CA ASP A 15 16.20 -1.45 -38.42
C ASP A 15 16.44 -2.79 -37.71
N TYR A 16 16.04 -2.85 -36.44
CA TYR A 16 16.06 -4.09 -35.69
C TYR A 16 14.90 -5.02 -36.14
N VAL A 17 15.24 -6.24 -36.55
CA VAL A 17 14.26 -7.26 -36.91
C VAL A 17 13.55 -7.76 -35.65
N GLN A 18 12.27 -7.42 -35.51
CA GLN A 18 11.47 -7.82 -34.35
C GLN A 18 11.13 -9.32 -34.41
N PRO A 19 11.24 -10.06 -33.29
CA PRO A 19 10.83 -11.45 -33.23
C PRO A 19 9.31 -11.59 -33.34
N ASN A 20 8.84 -12.72 -33.87
CA ASN A 20 7.41 -13.06 -33.85
C ASN A 20 7.00 -13.47 -32.44
N LEU A 21 6.35 -12.55 -31.71
CA LEU A 21 5.88 -12.77 -30.35
C LEU A 21 4.43 -13.27 -30.34
N SER A 22 4.20 -14.49 -29.83
CA SER A 22 2.86 -15.03 -29.62
C SER A 22 2.30 -14.62 -28.25
N LEU A 23 1.81 -13.39 -28.15
CA LEU A 23 1.28 -12.83 -26.90
C LEU A 23 -0.23 -13.11 -26.70
N GLY A 24 -0.67 -13.18 -25.45
CA GLY A 24 -2.07 -13.23 -25.06
C GLY A 24 -2.83 -11.91 -25.31
N TYR A 25 -4.14 -11.87 -25.02
CA TYR A 25 -4.95 -10.66 -25.24
C TYR A 25 -4.46 -9.46 -24.42
N ASP A 26 -4.24 -9.66 -23.13
CA ASP A 26 -3.79 -8.60 -22.22
C ASP A 26 -2.38 -8.14 -22.57
N ALA A 27 -1.47 -9.08 -22.82
CA ALA A 27 -0.08 -8.75 -23.18
C ALA A 27 0.04 -7.96 -24.50
N LYS A 28 -0.87 -8.14 -25.47
CA LYS A 28 -0.90 -7.31 -26.70
C LYS A 28 -1.41 -5.90 -26.45
N ARG A 29 -2.19 -5.70 -25.38
CA ARG A 29 -2.87 -4.45 -25.02
C ARG A 29 -2.26 -3.75 -23.82
N ASP A 30 -1.23 -4.34 -23.23
CA ASP A 30 -0.56 -3.74 -22.10
C ASP A 30 0.07 -2.42 -22.53
N ARG A 31 -0.44 -1.35 -21.90
CA ARG A 31 0.03 0.02 -22.11
C ARG A 31 1.49 0.18 -21.70
N TRP A 32 1.97 -0.68 -20.81
CA TRP A 32 3.32 -0.65 -20.27
C TRP A 32 4.29 -1.57 -21.02
N ASN A 33 3.91 -2.09 -22.18
CA ASN A 33 4.84 -2.80 -23.05
C ASN A 33 6.03 -1.89 -23.43
N GLY A 34 7.25 -2.37 -23.18
CA GLY A 34 8.48 -1.61 -23.40
C GLY A 34 8.81 -0.61 -22.29
N PHE A 35 8.12 -0.65 -21.15
CA PHE A 35 8.48 0.13 -19.98
C PHE A 35 9.84 -0.31 -19.44
N ASP A 36 10.78 0.64 -19.33
CA ASP A 36 12.07 0.44 -18.68
C ASP A 36 11.96 0.84 -17.19
N PRO A 37 12.19 -0.10 -16.24
CA PRO A 37 12.14 0.19 -14.81
C PRO A 37 13.05 1.35 -14.37
N SER A 38 14.17 1.60 -15.06
CA SER A 38 15.08 2.72 -14.72
C SER A 38 14.43 4.09 -14.88
N THR A 39 13.41 4.21 -15.75
CA THR A 39 12.70 5.47 -15.97
C THR A 39 11.87 5.89 -14.77
N HIS A 40 11.52 4.96 -13.88
CA HIS A 40 10.78 5.25 -12.66
C HIS A 40 11.58 6.11 -11.68
N ASP A 41 12.91 6.12 -11.79
CA ASP A 41 13.79 6.97 -10.97
C ASP A 41 13.47 8.47 -11.13
N GLN A 42 12.91 8.89 -12.26
CA GLN A 42 12.47 10.28 -12.47
C GLN A 42 11.33 10.66 -11.52
N VAL A 43 10.36 9.76 -11.35
CA VAL A 43 9.20 9.97 -10.45
C VAL A 43 9.67 10.06 -9.00
N ILE A 44 10.65 9.24 -8.62
CA ILE A 44 11.24 9.27 -7.27
C ILE A 44 11.88 10.65 -7.02
N LYS A 45 12.69 11.15 -7.94
CA LYS A 45 13.36 12.46 -7.82
C LYS A 45 12.36 13.62 -7.75
N GLU A 46 11.29 13.58 -8.54
CA GLU A 46 10.22 14.57 -8.47
C GLU A 46 9.55 14.58 -7.09
N PHE A 47 9.29 13.40 -6.51
CA PHE A 47 8.73 13.27 -5.18
C PHE A 47 9.69 13.76 -4.08
N GLU A 48 10.98 13.47 -4.21
CA GLU A 48 12.02 13.98 -3.31
C GLU A 48 12.03 15.52 -3.28
N HIS A 49 12.00 16.18 -4.44
CA HIS A 49 11.93 17.64 -4.51
C HIS A 49 10.62 18.21 -3.94
N LEU A 50 9.49 17.53 -4.14
CA LEU A 50 8.23 17.91 -3.53
C LEU A 50 8.26 17.82 -2.00
N GLU A 51 8.88 16.77 -1.45
CA GLU A 51 9.02 16.63 0.01
C GLU A 51 10.02 17.65 0.59
N GLU A 52 11.09 18.00 -0.12
CA GLU A 52 12.01 19.09 0.26
C GLU A 52 11.30 20.44 0.35
N THR A 53 10.51 20.77 -0.68
CA THR A 53 9.74 22.03 -0.72
C THR A 53 8.67 22.04 0.36
N ARG A 54 7.93 20.93 0.56
CA ARG A 54 6.97 20.78 1.67
C ARG A 54 7.63 20.94 3.02
N LYS A 55 8.81 20.37 3.23
CA LYS A 55 9.58 20.50 4.48
C LYS A 55 10.05 21.94 4.71
N ALA A 56 10.51 22.64 3.66
CA ALA A 56 10.90 24.04 3.75
C ALA A 56 9.73 24.95 4.12
N ILE A 57 8.58 24.78 3.47
CA ILE A 57 7.35 25.52 3.76
C ILE A 57 6.91 25.25 5.22
N ARG A 58 6.93 23.99 5.66
CA ARG A 58 6.59 23.63 7.05
C ARG A 58 7.55 24.30 8.04
N ALA A 59 8.85 24.29 7.77
CA ALA A 59 9.85 24.92 8.64
C ALA A 59 9.66 26.45 8.71
N GLU A 60 9.31 27.10 7.61
CA GLU A 60 8.98 28.52 7.58
C GLU A 60 7.70 28.82 8.38
N GLN A 61 6.66 28.01 8.25
CA GLN A 61 5.41 28.13 9.01
C GLN A 61 5.63 27.96 10.52
N ILE A 62 6.47 27.01 10.94
CA ILE A 62 6.87 26.85 12.35
C ILE A 62 7.67 28.08 12.82
N ARG A 63 8.62 28.55 12.01
CA ARG A 63 9.41 29.75 12.32
C ARG A 63 8.55 31.01 12.44
N ALA A 64 7.51 31.12 11.62
CA ALA A 64 6.52 32.18 11.66
C ALA A 64 5.50 32.04 12.82
N GLY A 65 5.56 30.95 13.59
CA GLY A 65 4.67 30.68 14.72
C GLY A 65 3.25 30.28 14.32
N LEU A 66 3.03 29.91 13.05
CA LEU A 66 1.72 29.44 12.55
C LEU A 66 1.49 27.93 12.83
N LEU A 67 2.54 27.17 13.15
CA LEU A 67 2.49 25.74 13.44
C LEU A 67 3.21 25.40 14.74
N ASP A 68 2.54 24.66 15.64
CA ASP A 68 3.11 24.11 16.87
C ASP A 68 3.76 22.73 16.60
N PRO A 69 5.06 22.54 16.87
CA PRO A 69 5.74 21.28 16.59
C PRO A 69 5.31 20.11 17.51
N GLU A 70 4.72 20.39 18.69
CA GLU A 70 4.32 19.35 19.65
C GLU A 70 2.94 18.73 19.38
N LYS A 71 2.07 19.39 18.59
CA LYS A 71 0.73 18.88 18.26
C LYS A 71 0.69 17.97 17.03
N GLU A 72 1.83 17.75 16.36
CA GLU A 72 1.85 17.04 15.08
C GLU A 72 1.76 15.51 15.23
N GLY A 73 2.16 14.92 16.37
CA GLY A 73 2.12 13.46 16.58
C GLY A 73 0.70 12.87 16.67
N THR A 74 -0.32 13.72 16.82
CA THR A 74 -1.75 13.35 16.86
C THR A 74 -2.51 13.80 15.62
N ALA A 75 -1.87 14.57 14.73
CA ALA A 75 -2.56 15.30 13.65
C ALA A 75 -2.87 14.46 12.40
N ASP A 76 -2.40 13.21 12.29
CA ASP A 76 -2.70 12.36 11.12
C ASP A 76 -4.15 11.84 11.12
N ASP A 77 -4.77 11.70 12.29
CA ASP A 77 -6.18 11.26 12.42
C ASP A 77 -7.16 12.46 12.33
N ASP A 78 -6.72 13.66 12.72
CA ASP A 78 -7.54 14.89 12.67
C ASP A 78 -7.48 15.63 11.32
N LYS A 79 -6.46 15.38 10.49
CA LYS A 79 -6.34 16.01 9.16
C LYS A 79 -7.48 15.67 8.21
N TYR A 80 -8.05 14.47 8.35
CA TYR A 80 -9.24 14.06 7.59
C TYR A 80 -10.53 14.76 8.05
N ALA A 81 -10.53 15.35 9.24
CA ALA A 81 -11.67 16.11 9.75
C ALA A 81 -11.62 17.58 9.33
N GLU A 82 -10.44 18.19 9.20
CA GLU A 82 -10.30 19.61 8.84
C GLU A 82 -10.62 19.93 7.36
N ASP A 83 -10.36 19.00 6.42
CA ASP A 83 -10.77 19.15 5.01
C ASP A 83 -12.31 19.07 4.81
N ALA A 84 -13.07 18.69 5.85
CA ALA A 84 -14.54 18.66 5.80
C ALA A 84 -15.19 20.05 5.86
N ASP A 85 -14.45 21.07 6.26
CA ASP A 85 -14.95 22.45 6.39
C ASP A 85 -14.79 23.27 5.09
N MET A 86 -14.42 22.62 3.97
CA MET A 86 -14.40 23.24 2.65
C MET A 86 -15.82 23.65 2.23
N ALA A 87 -16.08 24.96 2.26
CA ALA A 87 -17.38 25.55 1.95
C ALA A 87 -17.89 25.12 0.56
N GLY A 88 -18.94 24.29 0.54
CA GLY A 88 -19.55 23.76 -0.68
C GLY A 88 -19.94 22.29 -0.60
N VAL A 89 -19.39 21.54 0.35
CA VAL A 89 -19.87 20.19 0.69
C VAL A 89 -20.96 20.35 1.74
N SER A 90 -22.23 20.22 1.34
CA SER A 90 -23.35 20.17 2.28
C SER A 90 -23.27 18.86 3.07
N VAL A 91 -22.45 18.85 4.12
CA VAL A 91 -22.51 17.84 5.17
C VAL A 91 -23.72 18.18 6.03
N ASP A 92 -24.80 17.43 5.83
CA ASP A 92 -25.95 17.46 6.73
C ASP A 92 -25.45 17.37 8.18
N MET A 93 -25.78 18.38 8.97
CA MET A 93 -25.28 18.62 10.35
C MET A 93 -25.87 17.65 11.37
N ASP A 94 -26.18 16.41 10.99
CA ASP A 94 -26.60 15.36 11.92
C ASP A 94 -25.38 14.60 12.43
N SER A 95 -25.02 14.81 13.69
CA SER A 95 -23.97 14.09 14.42
C SER A 95 -24.14 12.56 14.40
N ARG A 96 -25.33 12.07 14.05
CA ARG A 96 -25.69 10.66 13.93
C ARG A 96 -25.27 10.03 12.60
N THR A 97 -25.18 10.77 11.50
CA THR A 97 -24.75 10.25 10.18
C THR A 97 -23.23 10.31 10.02
N ARG A 98 -22.55 11.20 10.76
CA ARG A 98 -21.08 11.33 10.76
C ARG A 98 -20.35 10.13 11.38
N ILE A 99 -21.05 9.30 12.16
CA ILE A 99 -20.49 8.15 12.91
C ILE A 99 -20.60 6.83 12.12
N THR A 100 -21.53 6.73 11.16
CA THR A 100 -22.05 5.44 10.69
C THR A 100 -21.23 4.75 9.62
N VAL A 101 -20.22 5.41 9.03
CA VAL A 101 -19.34 4.80 8.01
C VAL A 101 -17.90 4.71 8.52
N ARG A 102 -17.70 4.36 9.79
CA ARG A 102 -16.38 3.88 10.23
C ARG A 102 -16.20 2.44 9.77
N ASN A 103 -15.01 2.11 9.28
CA ASN A 103 -14.63 0.73 9.02
C ASN A 103 -14.88 -0.08 10.30
N LEU A 104 -15.84 -1.01 10.26
CA LEU A 104 -16.28 -1.78 11.42
C LEU A 104 -15.22 -2.77 11.94
N ARG A 105 -14.15 -2.97 11.17
CA ARG A 105 -13.03 -3.81 11.57
C ARG A 105 -12.16 -3.04 12.57
N ILE A 106 -12.03 -3.61 13.76
CA ILE A 106 -11.09 -3.18 14.80
C ILE A 106 -9.66 -3.37 14.25
N ARG A 107 -8.84 -2.31 14.29
CA ARG A 107 -7.49 -2.32 13.69
C ARG A 107 -6.48 -3.06 14.58
N GLU A 108 -6.74 -3.05 15.88
CA GLU A 108 -5.95 -3.70 16.93
C GLU A 108 -6.07 -5.22 16.88
N ASP A 109 -7.19 -5.73 16.35
CA ASP A 109 -7.46 -7.16 16.18
C ASP A 109 -6.89 -7.69 14.86
N THR A 110 -5.71 -8.31 14.97
CA THR A 110 -5.08 -9.01 13.84
C THR A 110 -5.87 -10.26 13.47
N ALA A 111 -6.13 -10.45 12.17
CA ALA A 111 -6.83 -11.64 11.69
C ALA A 111 -5.99 -12.91 11.91
N LYS A 112 -6.64 -14.05 12.20
CA LYS A 112 -5.96 -15.31 12.55
C LYS A 112 -4.95 -15.78 11.50
N TYR A 113 -5.29 -15.66 10.22
CA TYR A 113 -4.42 -16.04 9.09
C TYR A 113 -3.25 -15.09 8.85
N LEU A 114 -3.18 -13.95 9.55
CA LEU A 114 -2.05 -13.02 9.50
C LEU A 114 -1.04 -13.25 10.64
N PHE A 115 -1.32 -14.15 11.58
CA PHE A 115 -0.37 -14.46 12.66
C PHE A 115 0.90 -15.12 12.14
N ASN A 116 0.80 -15.97 11.11
CA ASN A 116 1.94 -16.63 10.48
C ASN A 116 1.72 -16.69 8.96
N LEU A 117 2.58 -16.00 8.21
CA LEU A 117 2.54 -15.92 6.73
C LEU A 117 3.36 -17.03 6.05
N ALA A 118 4.01 -17.91 6.82
CA ALA A 118 4.70 -19.06 6.25
C ALA A 118 3.71 -20.01 5.57
N GLU A 119 4.15 -20.66 4.48
CA GLU A 119 3.33 -21.61 3.72
C GLU A 119 2.88 -22.80 4.58
N ASN A 120 3.74 -23.24 5.51
CA ASN A 120 3.47 -24.34 6.45
C ASN A 120 2.74 -23.87 7.73
N SER A 121 2.07 -22.71 7.67
CA SER A 121 1.27 -22.23 8.79
C SER A 121 0.03 -23.11 9.02
N PRO A 122 -0.50 -23.14 10.26
CA PRO A 122 -1.79 -23.75 10.53
C PRO A 122 -2.90 -23.30 9.60
N TYR A 123 -3.67 -24.29 9.12
CA TYR A 123 -4.81 -24.03 8.26
C TYR A 123 -5.86 -23.17 8.96
N TYR A 124 -6.25 -22.07 8.30
CA TYR A 124 -7.40 -21.25 8.64
C TYR A 124 -8.57 -21.60 7.71
N ASP A 125 -9.69 -22.01 8.28
CA ASP A 125 -10.92 -22.23 7.51
C ASP A 125 -11.66 -20.90 7.32
N PRO A 126 -11.72 -20.33 6.10
CA PRO A 126 -12.39 -19.06 5.85
C PRO A 126 -13.91 -19.12 6.01
N LYS A 127 -14.52 -20.32 5.94
CA LYS A 127 -15.97 -20.48 6.07
C LYS A 127 -16.40 -20.36 7.53
N SER A 128 -15.78 -21.13 8.41
CA SER A 128 -16.08 -21.11 9.84
C SER A 128 -15.28 -20.07 10.62
N ARG A 129 -14.29 -19.42 9.99
CA ARG A 129 -13.36 -18.46 10.60
C ARG A 129 -12.57 -19.07 11.75
N SER A 130 -12.23 -20.37 11.63
CA SER A 130 -11.54 -21.11 12.67
C SER A 130 -10.09 -21.46 12.29
N MET A 131 -9.21 -21.41 13.28
CA MET A 131 -7.82 -21.88 13.19
C MET A 131 -7.57 -22.84 14.35
N ARG A 132 -7.33 -24.11 14.04
CA ARG A 132 -7.28 -25.18 15.04
C ARG A 132 -5.97 -25.22 15.78
N GLU A 133 -4.87 -25.34 15.03
CA GLU A 133 -3.51 -25.43 15.57
C GLU A 133 -2.94 -24.06 15.94
N ASN A 134 -1.91 -24.07 16.79
CA ASN A 134 -1.23 -22.86 17.21
C ASN A 134 -0.32 -22.31 16.08
N PRO A 135 -0.55 -21.08 15.57
CA PRO A 135 0.29 -20.48 14.53
C PRO A 135 1.75 -20.23 14.95
N PHE A 136 2.03 -20.27 16.25
CA PHE A 136 3.35 -19.99 16.82
C PHE A 136 4.11 -21.24 17.31
N ALA A 137 3.60 -22.46 17.08
CA ALA A 137 4.14 -23.70 17.66
C ALA A 137 5.65 -23.94 17.41
N ASN A 138 6.22 -23.36 16.34
CA ASN A 138 7.62 -23.55 15.95
C ASN A 138 8.39 -22.23 15.76
N VAL A 139 7.86 -21.11 16.25
CA VAL A 139 8.49 -19.79 16.07
C VAL A 139 9.15 -19.33 17.37
N GLN A 140 10.49 -19.36 17.40
CA GLN A 140 11.26 -18.92 18.56
C GLN A 140 11.01 -17.44 18.86
N GLY A 141 10.83 -17.09 20.14
CA GLY A 141 10.65 -15.71 20.59
C GLY A 141 9.22 -15.14 20.49
N ARG A 142 8.23 -15.91 20.03
CA ARG A 142 6.83 -15.48 19.87
C ARG A 142 5.91 -15.94 21.01
N GLU A 143 6.47 -16.35 22.14
CA GLU A 143 5.72 -16.88 23.30
C GLU A 143 4.69 -15.86 23.86
N LYS A 144 5.03 -14.56 23.85
CA LYS A 144 4.10 -13.49 24.26
C LYS A 144 2.89 -13.34 23.33
N GLU A 145 3.03 -13.71 22.07
CA GLU A 145 1.95 -13.66 21.09
C GLU A 145 1.12 -14.93 21.09
N ALA A 146 1.74 -16.07 21.41
CA ALA A 146 1.01 -17.30 21.71
C ALA A 146 0.04 -17.10 22.89
N ALA A 147 0.33 -16.19 23.82
CA ALA A 147 -0.62 -15.81 24.88
C ALA A 147 -1.88 -15.10 24.34
N ARG A 148 -1.80 -14.41 23.19
CA ARG A 148 -2.97 -13.78 22.54
C ARG A 148 -3.80 -14.83 21.79
N PHE A 149 -3.14 -15.75 21.11
CA PHE A 149 -3.81 -16.81 20.36
C PHE A 149 -2.93 -18.06 20.23
N ALA A 150 -3.31 -19.14 20.93
CA ALA A 150 -2.63 -20.43 20.90
C ALA A 150 -3.39 -21.49 20.08
N GLY A 151 -4.28 -21.07 19.17
CA GLY A 151 -5.16 -21.96 18.44
C GLY A 151 -6.47 -22.26 19.18
N GLU A 152 -7.51 -22.61 18.43
CA GLU A 152 -8.82 -22.92 19.02
C GLU A 152 -8.86 -24.26 19.74
N ASN A 153 -8.00 -25.23 19.37
CA ASN A 153 -7.90 -26.49 20.09
C ASN A 153 -7.50 -26.25 21.56
N PHE A 154 -6.55 -25.34 21.80
CA PHE A 154 -6.11 -24.98 23.15
C PHE A 154 -7.26 -24.42 24.00
N ILE A 155 -8.08 -23.53 23.42
CA ILE A 155 -9.19 -22.88 24.14
C ILE A 155 -10.35 -23.85 24.39
N ARG A 156 -10.67 -24.72 23.41
CA ARG A 156 -11.81 -25.64 23.51
C ARG A 156 -11.61 -26.72 24.57
N TYR A 157 -10.38 -27.20 24.75
CA TYR A 157 -10.07 -28.28 25.70
C TYR A 157 -9.40 -27.78 26.99
N GLY A 158 -8.93 -26.53 27.04
CA GLY A 158 -8.26 -25.95 28.22
C GLY A 158 -9.16 -25.48 29.35
N VAL A 159 -10.48 -25.35 29.13
CA VAL A 159 -11.47 -24.93 30.15
C VAL A 159 -12.09 -26.13 30.89
N MET A 160 -11.61 -27.35 30.63
CA MET A 160 -12.15 -28.60 31.20
C MET A 160 -11.16 -29.28 32.17
N LEU A 161 -10.48 -28.49 32.99
CA LEU A 161 -9.72 -28.87 34.20
C LEU A 161 -9.87 -27.76 35.24
#